data_AF-A0A2V2Q971-F1
#
_entry.id   AF-A0A2V2Q971-F1
#
_cell.length_a   1.000
_cell.length_b   1.000
_cell.length_c   1.000
_cell.angle_alpha   90.00
_cell.angle_beta   90.00
_cell.angle_gamma   90.00
#
_symmetry.space_group_name_H-M   'P 1'
#
loop_
_entity.id
_entity.type
_entity.pdbx_description
1 polymer ?
#
loop_
_entity_poly.entity_id
_entity_poly.type
_entity_poly.pdbx_seq_one_letter_code
_entity_poly.pdbx_strand_id
1 'polypeptide(L)' 'RVVPAAELADRAAEVARTLAAGPTVAYAGLKASMAYGAGHPLAEALEKEDELQTLAGASQDHTIAVEAFLKKEKPVYLGK' A
#
# COMPACT_ATOMS: atom_id res chain seq x y z
N ARG A 1 -14.84 -4.75 -6.94
CA ARG A 1 -14.98 -5.97 -7.77
C ARG A 1 -16.32 -6.61 -7.44
N VAL A 2 -17.08 -7.06 -8.44
CA VAL A 2 -18.33 -7.80 -8.25
C VAL A 2 -18.06 -9.28 -8.44
N VAL A 3 -18.66 -10.14 -7.61
CA VAL A 3 -18.57 -11.62 -7.67
C VAL A 3 -19.94 -12.23 -7.33
N PRO A 4 -20.21 -13.48 -7.76
CA PRO A 4 -21.37 -14.23 -7.28
C PRO A 4 -21.41 -14.33 -5.75
N ALA A 5 -22.61 -14.34 -5.16
CA ALA A 5 -22.77 -14.35 -3.71
C ALA A 5 -22.04 -15.51 -3.03
N ALA A 6 -22.03 -16.70 -3.64
CA ALA A 6 -21.35 -17.88 -3.12
C ALA A 6 -19.82 -17.73 -3.03
N GLU A 7 -19.21 -16.85 -3.84
CA GLU A 7 -17.76 -16.63 -3.88
C GLU A 7 -17.30 -15.46 -3.01
N LEU A 8 -18.25 -14.68 -2.44
CA LEU A 8 -17.94 -13.42 -1.77
C LEU A 8 -16.96 -13.61 -0.61
N ALA A 9 -17.21 -14.59 0.25
CA ALA A 9 -16.40 -14.85 1.44
C ALA A 9 -14.96 -15.24 1.06
N ASP A 10 -14.81 -16.17 0.12
CA ASP A 10 -13.51 -16.64 -0.35
C ASP A 10 -12.73 -15.51 -1.01
N ARG A 11 -13.40 -14.72 -1.85
CA ARG A 11 -12.75 -13.59 -2.52
C ARG A 11 -12.35 -12.49 -1.55
N ALA A 12 -13.17 -12.19 -0.56
CA ALA A 12 -12.84 -11.22 0.48
C ALA A 12 -11.61 -11.68 1.29
N ALA A 13 -11.57 -12.95 1.67
CA ALA A 13 -10.46 -13.52 2.41
C ALA A 13 -9.16 -13.55 1.59
N GLU A 14 -9.23 -13.83 0.29
CA GLU A 14 -8.08 -13.79 -0.62
C GLU A 14 -7.51 -12.37 -0.72
N VAL A 15 -8.36 -11.36 -0.89
CA VAL A 15 -7.93 -9.95 -0.92
C VAL A 15 -7.31 -9.55 0.42
N ALA A 16 -7.95 -9.91 1.53
CA ALA A 16 -7.42 -9.61 2.87
C ALA A 16 -6.04 -10.24 3.09
N ARG A 17 -5.84 -11.52 2.71
CA ARG A 17 -4.54 -12.18 2.79
C ARG A 17 -3.48 -11.52 1.91
N THR A 18 -3.86 -11.07 0.72
CA THR A 18 -2.95 -10.37 -0.19
C THR A 18 -2.49 -9.05 0.42
N LEU A 19 -3.42 -8.27 0.98
CA LEU A 19 -3.10 -7.01 1.65
C LEU A 19 -2.28 -7.23 2.93
N ALA A 20 -2.59 -8.26 3.72
CA ALA A 20 -1.86 -8.59 4.95
C ALA A 20 -0.41 -9.00 4.69
N ALA A 21 -0.11 -9.56 3.52
CA ALA A 21 1.25 -9.91 3.09
C ALA A 21 1.97 -8.76 2.34
N GLY A 22 1.32 -7.61 2.17
CA GLY A 22 1.87 -6.46 1.47
C GLY A 22 2.54 -5.43 2.38
N PRO A 23 3.10 -4.35 1.81
CA PRO A 23 3.81 -3.32 2.55
C PRO A 23 2.83 -2.43 3.33
N THR A 24 2.52 -2.83 4.56
CA THR A 24 1.42 -2.24 5.35
C THR A 24 1.60 -0.75 5.61
N VAL A 25 2.84 -0.26 5.83
CA VAL A 25 3.13 1.18 5.96
C VAL A 25 2.74 1.94 4.69
N ALA A 26 3.11 1.42 3.52
CA ALA A 26 2.76 2.05 2.25
C ALA A 26 1.24 2.04 1.99
N TYR A 27 0.54 0.96 2.34
CA TYR A 27 -0.93 0.92 2.24
C TYR A 27 -1.61 1.92 3.18
N ALA A 28 -1.10 2.07 4.40
CA ALA A 28 -1.59 3.09 5.34
C ALA A 28 -1.36 4.50 4.80
N GLY A 29 -0.17 4.77 4.26
CA GLY A 29 0.15 6.04 3.61
C GLY A 29 -0.76 6.34 2.42
N LEU A 30 -0.95 5.38 1.51
CA LEU A 30 -1.87 5.53 0.37
C LEU A 30 -3.30 5.88 0.83
N LYS A 31 -3.83 5.16 1.82
CA LYS A 31 -5.16 5.42 2.37
C LYS A 31 -5.26 6.83 2.98
N ALA A 32 -4.23 7.27 3.70
CA ALA A 32 -4.18 8.60 4.29
C ALA A 32 -4.11 9.71 3.22
N SER A 33 -3.26 9.54 2.20
CA SER A 33 -3.14 10.49 1.08
C SER A 33 -4.48 10.65 0.36
N MET A 34 -5.12 9.53 0.00
CA MET A 34 -6.44 9.58 -0.66
C MET A 34 -7.51 10.27 0.18
N ALA A 35 -7.56 9.97 1.49
CA ALA A 35 -8.53 10.59 2.39
C ALA A 35 -8.31 12.10 2.53
N TYR A 36 -7.04 12.53 2.55
CA TYR A 36 -6.68 13.95 2.61
C TYR A 36 -7.00 14.65 1.28
N GLY A 37 -6.49 14.15 0.15
CA GLY A 37 -6.65 14.79 -1.16
C GLY A 37 -8.10 14.93 -1.63
N ALA A 38 -9.02 14.10 -1.12
CA ALA A 38 -10.45 14.20 -1.46
C ALA A 38 -11.11 15.52 -1.04
N GLY A 39 -10.53 16.25 -0.08
CA GLY A 39 -11.09 17.50 0.46
C GLY A 39 -10.17 18.71 0.42
N HIS A 40 -8.96 18.59 -0.14
CA HIS A 40 -7.95 19.65 -0.10
C HIS A 40 -7.52 20.08 -1.51
N PRO A 41 -7.02 21.33 -1.68
CA PRO A 41 -6.41 21.77 -2.92
C PRO A 41 -5.22 20.90 -3.33
N LEU A 42 -4.92 20.88 -4.63
CA LEU A 42 -3.82 20.08 -5.18
C LEU A 42 -2.48 20.36 -4.49
N ALA A 43 -2.16 21.62 -4.20
CA ALA A 43 -0.89 21.99 -3.57
C ALA A 43 -0.71 21.30 -2.20
N GLU A 44 -1.74 21.34 -1.36
CA GLU A 44 -1.71 20.69 -0.04
C GLU A 44 -1.71 19.16 -0.15
N ALA A 45 -2.39 18.60 -1.15
CA ALA A 45 -2.34 17.17 -1.42
C ALA A 45 -0.92 16.70 -1.80
N LEU A 46 -0.19 17.49 -2.60
CA LEU A 46 1.19 17.20 -2.96
C LEU A 46 2.14 17.29 -1.76
N GLU A 47 1.95 18.27 -0.87
CA GLU A 47 2.70 18.34 0.39
C GLU A 47 2.44 17.10 1.26
N LYS A 48 1.19 16.64 1.31
CA LYS A 48 0.86 15.42 2.05
C LYS A 48 1.48 14.16 1.42
N GLU A 49 1.54 14.10 0.10
CA GLU A 49 2.22 13.02 -0.61
C GLU A 49 3.73 13.00 -0.31
N ASP A 50 4.39 14.16 -0.24
CA ASP A 50 5.82 14.25 0.08
C ASP A 50 6.15 13.68 1.48
N GLU A 51 5.35 14.04 2.49
CA GLU A 51 5.47 13.50 3.85
C GLU A 51 5.33 11.96 3.85
N LEU A 52 4.30 11.45 3.17
CA LEU A 52 3.97 10.02 3.18
C LEU A 52 4.93 9.19 2.33
N GLN A 53 5.43 9.75 1.22
CA GLN A 53 6.48 9.12 0.40
C GLN A 53 7.82 9.08 1.15
N THR A 54 8.16 10.12 1.89
CA THR A 54 9.35 10.12 2.74
C THR A 54 9.27 9.03 3.80
N LEU A 55 8.12 8.89 4.47
CA LEU A 55 7.87 7.82 5.44
C LEU A 55 7.96 6.43 4.78
N ALA A 56 7.30 6.24 3.63
CA ALA A 56 7.31 4.97 2.92
C ALA A 56 8.71 4.61 2.41
N GLY A 57 9.47 5.58 1.88
CA GLY A 57 10.84 5.39 1.40
C GLY A 57 11.83 5.01 2.51
N ALA A 58 11.58 5.44 3.75
CA ALA A 58 12.38 5.05 4.91
C ALA A 58 12.01 3.68 5.51
N SER A 59 10.92 3.05 5.05
CA SER A 59 10.47 1.75 5.56
C SER A 59 11.40 0.61 5.15
N GLN A 60 11.43 -0.45 5.97
CA GLN A 60 12.19 -1.66 5.64
C GLN A 60 11.61 -2.33 4.38
N ASP A 61 10.29 -2.30 4.23
CA ASP A 61 9.58 -2.82 3.07
C ASP A 61 9.97 -2.13 1.75
N HIS A 62 10.31 -0.85 1.78
CA HIS A 62 10.82 -0.16 0.58
C HIS A 62 12.18 -0.71 0.17
N THR A 63 13.12 -0.87 1.12
CA THR A 63 14.41 -1.51 0.85
C THR A 63 14.23 -2.92 0.29
N ILE A 64 13.37 -3.74 0.91
CA ILE A 64 13.05 -5.09 0.43
C ILE A 64 12.50 -5.06 -1.01
N ALA A 65 11.58 -4.14 -1.32
CA ALA A 65 11.01 -4.02 -2.65
C ALA A 65 12.07 -3.70 -3.70
N VAL A 66 12.94 -2.72 -3.43
CA VAL A 66 14.01 -2.29 -4.34
C VAL A 66 15.02 -3.42 -4.56
N GLU A 67 15.47 -4.09 -3.50
CA GLU A 67 16.39 -5.21 -3.62
C GLU A 67 15.79 -6.38 -4.39
N ALA A 68 14.55 -6.76 -4.09
CA ALA A 68 13.86 -7.85 -4.78
C ALA A 68 13.67 -7.50 -6.26
N PHE A 69 13.32 -6.25 -6.58
CA PHE A 69 13.21 -5.79 -7.97
C PHE A 69 14.54 -5.92 -8.73
N LEU A 70 15.65 -5.46 -8.14
CA LEU A 70 16.98 -5.56 -8.75
C LEU A 70 17.42 -7.03 -8.96
N LYS A 71 17.05 -7.92 -8.03
CA LYS A 71 17.31 -9.36 -8.10
C LYS A 71 16.31 -10.13 -8.98
N LYS A 72 15.22 -9.49 -9.43
CA LYS A 72 14.08 -10.12 -10.13
C LYS A 72 13.39 -11.22 -9.30
N GLU A 73 13.32 -11.00 -7.99
CA GLU A 73 12.71 -11.90 -7.02
C GLU A 73 11.38 -11.34 -6.50
N LYS A 74 10.58 -12.20 -5.86
CA LYS A 74 9.36 -11.76 -5.20
C LYS A 74 9.69 -11.21 -3.80
N PRO A 75 9.33 -9.96 -3.47
CA PRO A 75 9.56 -9.42 -2.13
C PRO A 75 8.68 -10.12 -1.08
N VAL A 76 9.21 -10.23 0.13
CA VAL A 76 8.48 -10.67 1.32
C VAL A 76 8.43 -9.49 2.29
N TYR A 77 7.27 -8.85 2.39
CA TYR A 77 7.08 -7.66 3.21
C TYR A 77 6.88 -8.01 4.68
N LEU A 78 7.32 -7.11 5.55
CA LEU A 78 7.25 -7.20 7.00
C LEU A 78 6.26 -6.20 7.62
N GLY A 79 5.74 -5.26 6.82
CA GLY A 79 4.75 -4.28 7.23
C GLY A 79 5.33 -3.09 8.00
N LYS A 80 6.62 -2.78 7.83
CA LYS A 80 7.36 -1.76 8.58
C LYS A 80 8.52 -1.17 7.79
#